data_AF-A0A897MPT0-F1
#
_entry.id   AF-A0A897MPT0-F1
#
_cell.length_a   1.000
_cell.length_b   1.000
_cell.length_c   1.000
_cell.angle_alpha   90.00
_cell.angle_beta   90.00
_cell.angle_gamma   90.00
#
_symmetry.space_group_name_H-M   'P 1'
#
loop_
_entity.id
_entity.type
_entity.pdbx_description
1 polymer ?
#
loop_
_entity_poly.entity_id
_entity_poly.type
_entity_poly.pdbx_seq_one_letter_code
_entity_poly.pdbx_strand_id
1 'polypeptide(L)'
;MPSDDASMEYLNGPIATTALAVAFVLVGVGLLVGLTSGSMDVLGATMIGIIVLTVAGIYITIRREGIVTRENRIIGGCVLLAMVLLFALYELTALSSEVVFAVVGFVGVIVPHLLLEHTRYAGEKDDPR
;
A
#
# COMPACT_ATOMS: atom_id res chain seq x y z
N MET A 1 -9.77 9.37 30.40
CA MET A 1 -9.14 8.39 29.47
C MET A 1 -8.30 9.22 28.48
N PRO A 2 -7.01 9.48 28.77
CA PRO A 2 -6.21 10.50 28.06
C PRO A 2 -5.17 9.90 27.10
N SER A 3 -5.50 8.83 26.37
CA SER A 3 -4.56 8.10 25.51
C SER A 3 -4.60 8.47 24.02
N ASP A 4 -5.68 9.11 23.56
CA ASP A 4 -5.87 9.39 22.12
C ASP A 4 -5.22 10.70 21.68
N ASP A 5 -5.20 11.72 22.52
CA ASP A 5 -4.66 13.05 22.12
C ASP A 5 -3.13 13.05 21.99
N ALA A 6 -2.41 12.36 22.90
CA ALA A 6 -0.94 12.30 22.89
C ALA A 6 -0.38 11.46 21.73
N SER A 7 -1.10 10.42 21.31
CA SER A 7 -0.72 9.57 20.18
C SER A 7 -1.00 10.27 18.83
N MET A 8 -2.00 11.16 18.78
CA MET A 8 -2.27 12.04 17.63
C MET A 8 -1.19 13.11 17.43
N GLU A 9 -0.63 13.65 18.51
CA GLU A 9 0.47 14.64 18.46
C GLU A 9 1.79 14.01 18.03
N TYR A 10 2.09 12.78 18.49
CA TYR A 10 3.28 12.02 18.12
C TYR A 10 3.35 11.70 16.61
N LEU A 11 2.21 11.43 15.97
CA LEU A 11 2.11 11.18 14.52
C LEU A 11 2.17 12.47 13.68
N ASN A 12 1.89 13.63 14.29
CA ASN A 12 1.76 14.91 13.59
C ASN A 12 2.97 15.86 13.73
N GLY A 13 3.88 15.59 14.66
CA GLY A 13 5.07 16.41 14.89
C GLY A 13 6.20 16.20 13.88
N PRO A 14 7.14 17.16 13.75
CA PRO A 14 8.34 17.07 12.90
C PRO A 14 9.15 15.79 13.12
N ILE A 15 9.04 15.20 14.32
CA ILE A 15 9.67 13.95 14.73
C ILE A 15 9.19 12.78 13.87
N ALA A 16 7.87 12.66 13.61
CA ALA A 16 7.32 11.58 12.79
C ALA A 16 7.79 11.67 11.33
N THR A 17 7.86 12.88 10.78
CA THR A 17 8.37 13.12 9.43
C THR A 17 9.86 12.78 9.32
N THR A 18 10.68 13.17 10.29
CA THR A 18 12.10 12.76 10.33
C THR A 18 12.26 11.26 10.50
N ALA A 19 11.44 10.61 11.33
CA ALA A 19 11.50 9.16 11.52
C ALA A 19 11.18 8.41 10.21
N LEU A 20 10.18 8.89 9.45
CA LEU A 20 9.81 8.31 8.16
C LEU A 20 10.89 8.53 7.10
N ALA A 21 11.52 9.71 7.09
CA ALA A 21 12.65 10.01 6.21
C ALA A 21 13.84 9.09 6.51
N VAL A 22 14.19 8.91 7.80
CA VAL A 22 15.26 8.00 8.22
C VAL A 22 14.93 6.55 7.83
N ALA A 23 13.69 6.11 8.05
CA ALA A 23 13.26 4.77 7.67
C ALA A 23 13.36 4.54 6.15
N PHE A 24 12.99 5.53 5.33
CA PHE A 24 13.19 5.47 3.87
C PHE A 24 14.66 5.34 3.47
N VAL A 25 15.54 6.10 4.12
CA VAL A 25 16.99 6.01 3.88
C VAL A 25 17.52 4.64 4.26
N LEU A 26 17.12 4.10 5.42
CA LEU A 26 17.53 2.77 5.87
C LEU A 26 17.09 1.67 4.90
N VAL A 27 15.87 1.75 4.37
CA VAL A 27 15.40 0.84 3.33
C VAL A 27 16.21 0.97 2.04
N GLY A 28 16.52 2.20 1.61
CA GLY A 28 17.38 2.41 0.44
C GLY A 28 18.79 1.82 0.61
N VAL A 29 19.37 1.96 1.81
CA VAL A 29 20.66 1.35 2.16
C VAL A 29 20.56 -0.17 2.17
N GLY A 30 19.50 -0.73 2.77
CA GLY A 30 19.25 -2.18 2.76
C GLY A 30 19.18 -2.75 1.34
N LEU A 31 18.54 -2.02 0.42
CA LEU A 31 18.43 -2.43 -0.97
C LEU A 31 19.80 -2.42 -1.67
N LEU A 32 20.57 -1.35 -1.47
CA LEU A 32 21.92 -1.22 -2.03
C LEU A 32 22.83 -2.33 -1.52
N VAL A 33 22.80 -2.59 -0.21
CA VAL A 33 23.60 -3.66 0.42
C VAL A 33 23.15 -5.03 -0.10
N GLY A 34 21.85 -5.33 -0.09
CA GLY A 34 21.33 -6.61 -0.56
C GLY A 34 21.67 -6.89 -2.03
N LEU A 35 21.62 -5.87 -2.90
CA LEU A 35 22.00 -5.98 -4.31
C LEU A 35 23.50 -6.17 -4.49
N THR A 36 24.33 -5.39 -3.79
CA THR A 36 25.80 -5.45 -3.93
C THR A 36 26.39 -6.72 -3.31
N SER A 37 25.78 -7.23 -2.23
CA SER A 37 26.22 -8.46 -1.58
C SER A 37 25.59 -9.72 -2.19
N GLY A 38 24.60 -9.58 -3.09
CA GLY A 38 23.84 -10.71 -3.65
C GLY A 38 23.07 -11.51 -2.59
N SER A 39 22.74 -10.91 -1.44
CA SER A 39 22.11 -11.63 -0.33
C SER A 39 20.60 -11.60 -0.44
N MET A 40 20.00 -12.77 -0.68
CA MET A 40 18.54 -12.93 -0.74
C MET A 40 17.86 -12.60 0.59
N ASP A 41 18.50 -12.89 1.73
CA ASP A 41 17.95 -12.58 3.06
C ASP A 41 17.85 -11.07 3.29
N VAL A 42 18.89 -10.30 2.94
CA VAL A 42 18.90 -8.84 3.07
C VAL A 42 17.88 -8.22 2.12
N LEU A 43 17.78 -8.73 0.89
CA LEU A 43 16.76 -8.29 -0.08
C LEU A 43 15.34 -8.57 0.42
N GLY A 44 15.09 -9.76 0.96
CA GLY A 44 13.79 -10.13 1.53
C GLY A 44 13.41 -9.23 2.72
N ALA A 45 14.34 -9.02 3.65
CA ALA A 45 14.12 -8.11 4.79
C ALA A 45 13.85 -6.67 4.32
N THR A 46 14.56 -6.20 3.29
CA THR A 46 14.37 -4.85 2.74
C THR A 46 13.00 -4.72 2.07
N MET A 47 12.54 -5.74 1.34
CA MET A 47 11.21 -5.77 0.73
C MET A 47 10.10 -5.66 1.78
N ILE A 48 10.23 -6.38 2.90
CA ILE A 48 9.29 -6.25 4.02
C ILE A 48 9.28 -4.80 4.53
N GLY A 49 10.47 -4.19 4.68
CA GLY A 49 10.61 -2.79 5.07
C GLY A 49 9.89 -1.82 4.12
N ILE A 50 10.04 -2.00 2.80
CA ILE A 50 9.34 -1.21 1.77
C ILE A 50 7.83 -1.32 1.94
N ILE A 51 7.30 -2.54 2.11
CA ILE A 51 5.87 -2.78 2.26
C ILE A 51 5.34 -2.05 3.50
N VAL A 52 6.00 -2.21 4.64
CA VAL A 52 5.61 -1.55 5.90
C VAL A 52 5.63 -0.02 5.75
N LEU A 53 6.69 0.55 5.17
CA LEU A 53 6.79 1.99 4.93
C LEU A 53 5.72 2.50 3.98
N THR A 54 5.41 1.73 2.94
CA THR A 54 4.37 2.09 1.97
C THR A 54 2.99 2.13 2.65
N VAL A 55 2.67 1.11 3.45
CA VAL A 55 1.40 1.06 4.22
C VAL A 55 1.34 2.22 5.22
N ALA A 56 2.42 2.48 5.95
CA ALA A 56 2.49 3.58 6.91
C ALA A 56 2.34 4.96 6.22
N GLY A 57 3.01 5.17 5.08
CA GLY A 57 2.91 6.38 4.29
C GLY A 57 1.48 6.62 3.82
N ILE A 58 0.83 5.59 3.27
CA ILE A 58 -0.56 5.67 2.82
C ILE A 58 -1.51 5.97 3.98
N TYR A 59 -1.32 5.32 5.13
CA TYR A 59 -2.11 5.61 6.33
C TYR A 59 -1.99 7.08 6.76
N ILE A 60 -0.77 7.62 6.78
CA ILE A 60 -0.50 9.01 7.16
C ILE A 60 -1.11 9.98 6.14
N THR A 61 -0.95 9.73 4.84
CA THR A 61 -1.53 10.56 3.78
C THR A 61 -3.05 10.61 3.88
N ILE A 62 -3.71 9.46 4.06
CA ILE A 62 -5.16 9.39 4.28
C ILE A 62 -5.58 10.27 5.45
N ARG A 63 -4.82 10.21 6.56
CA ARG A 63 -5.15 10.89 7.80
C ARG A 63 -4.90 12.39 7.75
N ARG A 64 -3.83 12.84 7.08
CA ARG A 64 -3.40 14.25 7.04
C ARG A 64 -4.16 15.06 6.02
N GLU A 65 -4.28 14.53 4.82
CA GLU A 65 -4.81 15.32 3.70
C GLU A 65 -6.32 15.20 3.63
N GLY A 66 -6.92 14.08 4.07
CA GLY A 66 -8.35 13.82 3.86
C GLY A 66 -8.76 13.77 2.38
N ILE A 67 -7.80 13.90 1.45
CA ILE A 67 -7.95 14.04 0.00
C ILE A 67 -8.28 12.70 -0.69
N VAL A 68 -8.46 11.62 0.07
CA VAL A 68 -8.80 10.34 -0.55
C VAL A 68 -10.30 10.30 -0.80
N THR A 69 -10.69 10.76 -1.99
CA THR A 69 -12.01 10.47 -2.53
C THR A 69 -12.28 8.97 -2.41
N ARG A 70 -13.53 8.59 -2.18
CA ARG A 70 -13.91 7.18 -2.01
C ARG A 70 -13.40 6.31 -3.17
N GLU A 71 -13.40 6.88 -4.37
CA GLU A 71 -12.81 6.34 -5.59
C GLU A 71 -11.31 6.05 -5.45
N ASN A 72 -10.51 7.06 -5.11
CA ASN A 72 -9.06 6.91 -5.02
C ASN A 72 -8.64 5.93 -3.92
N ARG A 73 -9.46 5.78 -2.87
CA ARG A 73 -9.25 4.78 -1.81
C ARG A 73 -9.44 3.35 -2.31
N ILE A 74 -10.49 3.12 -3.12
CA ILE A 74 -10.78 1.81 -3.70
C ILE A 74 -9.68 1.42 -4.69
N ILE A 75 -9.33 2.34 -5.60
CA ILE A 75 -8.28 2.11 -6.60
C ILE A 75 -6.93 1.84 -5.89
N GLY A 76 -6.51 2.71 -4.97
CA GLY A 76 -5.25 2.56 -4.25
C GLY A 76 -5.18 1.27 -3.44
N GLY A 77 -6.28 0.87 -2.79
CA GLY A 77 -6.37 -0.39 -2.05
C GLY A 77 -6.24 -1.61 -2.96
N CYS A 78 -6.95 -1.64 -4.09
CA CYS A 78 -6.86 -2.72 -5.07
C CYS A 78 -5.46 -2.82 -5.69
N VAL A 79 -4.82 -1.69 -5.99
CA VAL A 79 -3.45 -1.67 -6.55
C VAL A 79 -2.42 -2.18 -5.55
N LEU A 80 -2.50 -1.75 -4.28
CA LEU A 80 -1.65 -2.29 -3.22
C LEU A 80 -1.85 -3.79 -3.04
N LEU A 81 -3.10 -4.25 -3.01
CA LEU A 81 -3.43 -5.66 -2.89
C LEU A 81 -2.84 -6.46 -4.06
N ALA A 82 -2.97 -5.95 -5.29
CA ALA A 82 -2.41 -6.55 -6.49
C ALA A 82 -0.87 -6.64 -6.43
N MET A 83 -0.19 -5.61 -5.89
CA MET A 83 1.25 -5.63 -5.67
C MET A 83 1.69 -6.71 -4.67
N VAL A 84 0.99 -6.82 -3.54
CA VAL A 84 1.27 -7.87 -2.54
C VAL A 84 0.99 -9.25 -3.13
N LEU A 85 -0.12 -9.37 -3.87
CA LEU A 85 -0.52 -10.61 -4.52
C LEU A 85 0.49 -11.05 -5.57
N LEU A 86 1.03 -10.12 -6.36
CA LEU A 86 2.09 -10.41 -7.33
C LEU A 86 3.29 -11.06 -6.64
N PHE A 87 3.76 -10.46 -5.55
CA PHE A 87 4.92 -10.96 -4.82
C PHE A 87 4.63 -12.31 -4.16
N ALA A 88 3.46 -12.45 -3.54
CA ALA A 88 3.03 -13.69 -2.90
C ALA A 88 2.91 -14.84 -3.91
N LEU A 89 2.31 -14.61 -5.09
CA LEU A 89 2.19 -15.64 -6.12
C LEU A 89 3.56 -16.03 -6.67
N TYR A 90 4.46 -15.06 -6.88
CA TYR A 90 5.78 -15.36 -7.43
C TYR A 90 6.66 -16.17 -6.47
N GLU A 91 6.58 -15.91 -5.16
CA GLU A 91 7.40 -16.58 -4.15
C GLU A 91 6.77 -17.88 -3.61
N LEU A 92 5.45 -17.93 -3.45
CA LEU A 92 4.77 -19.06 -2.78
C LEU A 92 4.19 -20.08 -3.76
N THR A 93 4.18 -19.80 -5.07
CA THR A 93 3.56 -20.68 -6.06
C THR A 93 4.42 -20.86 -7.30
N ALA A 94 4.37 -22.05 -7.91
CA ALA A 94 5.03 -22.35 -9.18
C ALA A 94 4.12 -22.08 -10.40
N LEU A 95 3.26 -21.07 -10.30
CA LEU A 95 2.34 -20.67 -11.37
C LEU A 95 3.11 -20.06 -12.55
N SER A 96 2.61 -20.26 -13.76
CA SER A 96 3.21 -19.62 -14.94
C SER A 96 3.04 -18.10 -14.85
N SER A 97 4.03 -17.36 -15.36
CA SER A 97 4.04 -15.90 -15.31
C SER A 97 2.78 -15.28 -15.94
N GLU A 98 2.26 -15.90 -17.01
CA GLU A 98 1.02 -15.48 -17.66
C GLU A 98 -0.19 -15.53 -16.70
N VAL A 99 -0.32 -16.61 -15.92
CA VAL A 99 -1.42 -16.75 -14.97
C VAL A 99 -1.26 -15.78 -13.80
N VAL A 100 -0.04 -15.57 -13.31
CA VAL A 100 0.24 -14.60 -12.25
C VAL A 100 -0.15 -13.18 -12.70
N PHE A 101 0.27 -12.76 -13.90
CA PHE A 101 -0.09 -11.45 -14.44
C PHE A 101 -1.59 -11.32 -14.69
N ALA A 102 -2.28 -12.37 -15.16
CA ALA A 102 -3.73 -12.36 -15.35
C ALA A 102 -4.47 -12.13 -14.02
N VAL A 103 -4.08 -12.83 -12.94
CA VAL A 103 -4.68 -12.68 -11.62
C VAL A 103 -4.42 -11.27 -11.05
N VAL A 104 -3.18 -10.80 -11.13
CA VAL A 104 -2.79 -9.47 -10.64
C VAL A 104 -3.50 -8.37 -11.42
N GLY A 105 -3.59 -8.50 -12.74
CA GLY A 105 -4.31 -7.57 -13.61
C GLY A 105 -5.81 -7.55 -13.31
N PHE A 106 -6.43 -8.71 -13.07
CA PHE A 106 -7.83 -8.79 -12.67
C PHE A 106 -8.09 -8.01 -11.36
N VAL A 107 -7.25 -8.22 -10.35
CA VAL A 107 -7.39 -7.57 -9.03
C VAL A 107 -7.05 -6.08 -9.08
N GLY A 108 -6.02 -5.69 -9.82
CA GLY A 108 -5.55 -4.30 -9.89
C GLY A 108 -6.33 -3.40 -10.84
N VAL A 109 -7.02 -3.97 -11.84
CA VAL A 109 -7.68 -3.20 -12.91
C VAL A 109 -9.18 -3.50 -12.96
N ILE A 110 -9.59 -4.76 -13.06
CA ILE A 110 -11.00 -5.13 -13.29
C ILE A 110 -11.83 -4.96 -12.01
N VAL A 111 -11.36 -5.50 -10.89
CA VAL A 111 -12.06 -5.39 -9.60
C VAL A 111 -12.33 -3.94 -9.19
N PRO A 112 -11.37 -2.99 -9.24
CA PRO A 112 -11.67 -1.60 -8.92
C PRO A 112 -12.68 -1.01 -9.89
N HIS A 113 -12.59 -1.29 -11.20
CA HIS A 113 -13.59 -0.80 -12.16
C HIS A 113 -15.02 -1.26 -11.81
N LEU A 114 -15.18 -2.54 -11.44
CA LEU A 114 -16.49 -3.09 -11.03
C LEU A 114 -17.00 -2.50 -9.70
N LEU A 115 -16.10 -2.31 -8.73
CA LEU A 115 -16.43 -1.71 -7.44
C LEU A 115 -16.85 -0.25 -7.59
N LEU A 116 -16.20 0.49 -8.48
CA LEU A 116 -16.57 1.88 -8.78
C LEU A 116 -17.91 1.96 -9.48
N GLU A 117 -18.17 1.06 -10.44
CA GLU A 117 -19.47 0.99 -11.11
C GLU A 117 -20.60 0.71 -10.12
N HIS A 118 -20.44 -0.26 -9.22
CA HIS A 118 -21.45 -0.57 -8.19
C HIS A 118 -21.62 0.54 -7.15
N THR A 119 -20.53 1.19 -6.71
CA THR A 119 -20.64 2.29 -5.74
C THR A 119 -21.22 3.56 -6.34
N ARG A 120 -21.03 3.78 -7.64
CA ARG A 120 -21.70 4.85 -8.40
C ARG A 120 -23.20 4.57 -8.59
N TYR A 121 -23.57 3.32 -8.93
CA TYR A 121 -24.97 2.90 -9.05
C TYR A 121 -25.74 2.91 -7.72
N ALA A 122 -25.05 2.63 -6.61
CA ALA A 122 -25.64 2.74 -5.27
C ALA A 122 -25.94 4.20 -4.89
N GLY A 123 -25.09 5.15 -5.29
CA GLY A 123 -25.32 6.57 -5.05
C GLY A 123 -26.50 7.17 -5.85
N GLU A 124 -26.80 6.62 -7.02
CA GLU A 124 -27.93 7.06 -7.86
C GLU A 124 -29.29 6.54 -7.36
N LYS A 125 -29.29 5.47 -6.56
CA LYS A 125 -30.52 4.89 -5.98
C LYS A 125 -31.04 5.67 -4.76
N ASP A 126 -30.21 6.51 -4.15
CA ASP A 126 -30.52 7.31 -2.95
C ASP A 126 -30.93 8.77 -3.26
N ASP A 127 -30.97 9.19 -4.53
CA ASP A 127 -31.57 10.48 -4.96
C ASP A 127 -32.91 10.22 -5.68
N PRO A 128 -34.05 10.26 -4.97
CA PRO A 128 -35.35 10.21 -5.60
C PRO A 128 -35.67 11.58 -6.17
N ARG A 129 -35.29 11.80 -7.43
CA ARG A 129 -35.97 12.81 -8.25
C ARG A 129 -37.18 12.21 -8.94
#